data_AF-A0A0W0V925-F1
#
_entry.id   AF-A0A0W0V925-F1
#
_cell.length_a   1.000
_cell.length_b   1.000
_cell.length_c   1.000
_cell.angle_alpha   90.00
_cell.angle_beta   90.00
_cell.angle_gamma   90.00
#
_symmetry.space_group_name_H-M   'P 1'
#
loop_
_entity.id
_entity.type
_entity.pdbx_description
1 polymer ?
#
loop_
_entity_poly.entity_id
_entity_poly.type
_entity_poly.pdbx_seq_one_letter_code
_entity_poly.pdbx_strand_id
1 'polypeptide(L)'
;MSLHKQFKCFFLNHLLKLLDNDNELEQARKGFQQNDEHHERYLCRFTFGLQNWKAEDAAQLSAAIAEALRQTTLEFFTTDESKLRLIQEITDNIKNQLLPGLISSIDVIKPLGEMKDKIRRELETLKNEATYFNNPYVLFGGLAATAVITTVAWSLSKKSP
;
A
#
# COMPACT_ATOMS: atom_id res chain seq x y z
N MET A 1 5.41 -5.48 -11.87
CA MET A 1 4.33 -5.31 -10.87
C MET A 1 3.36 -4.26 -11.41
N SER A 2 2.04 -4.50 -11.41
CA SER A 2 1.05 -3.54 -11.94
C SER A 2 0.95 -2.29 -11.05
N LEU A 3 0.46 -1.18 -11.59
CA LEU A 3 0.27 0.08 -10.84
C LEU A 3 -0.61 -0.13 -9.59
N HIS A 4 -1.68 -0.93 -9.70
CA HIS A 4 -2.52 -1.31 -8.56
C HIS A 4 -1.73 -2.01 -7.44
N LYS A 5 -0.86 -2.98 -7.80
CA LYS A 5 -0.04 -3.70 -6.81
C LYS A 5 1.05 -2.80 -6.23
N GLN A 6 1.65 -1.92 -7.03
CA GLN A 6 2.61 -0.92 -6.57
C GLN A 6 1.98 0.03 -5.57
N PHE A 7 0.88 0.68 -5.94
CA PHE A 7 0.19 1.62 -5.06
C PHE A 7 -0.24 0.94 -3.74
N LYS A 8 -0.82 -0.27 -3.82
CA LYS A 8 -1.18 -1.05 -2.62
C LYS A 8 0.04 -1.36 -1.74
N CYS A 9 1.17 -1.76 -2.34
CA CYS A 9 2.39 -2.07 -1.59
C CYS A 9 2.94 -0.83 -0.87
N PHE A 10 3.00 0.31 -1.56
CA PHE A 10 3.44 1.57 -0.96
C PHE A 10 2.50 2.00 0.17
N PHE A 11 1.18 1.97 -0.07
CA PHE A 11 0.19 2.25 0.96
C PHE A 11 0.38 1.40 2.22
N LEU A 12 0.52 0.08 2.06
CA LEU A 12 0.71 -0.83 3.19
C LEU A 12 2.05 -0.60 3.91
N ASN A 13 3.12 -0.25 3.19
CA ASN A 13 4.40 0.11 3.80
C ASN A 13 4.30 1.40 4.62
N HIS A 14 3.68 2.46 4.09
CA HIS A 14 3.47 3.70 4.83
C HIS A 14 2.60 3.47 6.07
N LEU A 15 1.52 2.71 5.92
CA LEU A 15 0.64 2.39 7.04
C LEU A 15 1.38 1.60 8.12
N LEU A 16 2.17 0.58 7.75
CA LEU A 16 2.95 -0.18 8.71
C LEU A 16 3.98 0.71 9.43
N LYS A 17 4.69 1.56 8.68
CA LYS A 17 5.68 2.49 9.22
C LYS A 17 5.06 3.42 10.27
N LEU A 18 3.88 3.99 9.96
CA LEU A 18 3.14 4.84 10.89
C LEU A 18 2.75 4.06 12.15
N LEU A 19 2.24 2.84 12.01
CA LEU A 19 1.81 2.01 13.15
C LEU A 19 2.98 1.44 13.98
N ASP A 20 4.20 1.43 13.46
CA ASP A 20 5.42 1.01 14.16
C ASP A 20 6.20 2.19 14.78
N ASN A 21 5.77 3.45 14.55
CA ASN A 21 6.43 4.64 15.07
C ASN A 21 5.43 5.57 15.76
N ASP A 22 5.39 5.50 17.10
CA ASP A 22 4.46 6.27 17.93
C ASP A 22 4.55 7.79 17.70
N ASN A 23 5.74 8.32 17.38
CA ASN A 23 5.90 9.75 17.11
C ASN A 23 5.30 10.15 15.76
N GLU A 24 5.55 9.36 14.70
CA GLU A 24 4.94 9.62 13.39
C GLU A 24 3.42 9.44 13.44
N LEU A 25 2.93 8.46 14.22
CA LEU A 25 1.50 8.23 14.45
C LEU A 25 0.85 9.42 15.17
N GLU A 26 1.49 9.96 16.19
CA GLU A 26 1.00 11.11 16.93
C GLU A 26 0.96 12.37 16.06
N GLN A 27 1.96 12.57 15.20
CA GLN A 27 1.96 13.66 14.23
C GLN A 27 0.83 13.51 13.19
N ALA A 28 0.63 12.30 12.67
CA ALA A 28 -0.48 12.00 11.76
C ALA A 28 -1.83 12.29 12.43
N ARG A 29 -2.00 11.91 13.70
CA ARG A 29 -3.20 12.18 14.49
C ARG A 29 -3.47 13.69 14.63
N LYS A 30 -2.47 14.48 15.04
CA LYS A 30 -2.60 15.94 15.17
C LYS A 30 -2.95 16.61 13.84
N GLY A 31 -2.28 16.23 12.76
CA GLY A 31 -2.54 16.76 11.42
C GLY A 31 -3.93 16.41 10.91
N PHE A 32 -4.37 15.17 11.12
CA PHE A 32 -5.69 14.69 10.73
C PHE A 32 -6.83 15.38 11.49
N GLN A 33 -6.62 15.68 12.77
CA GLN A 33 -7.58 16.40 13.61
C GLN A 33 -7.53 17.92 13.43
N GLN A 34 -6.56 18.45 12.68
CA GLN A 34 -6.35 19.90 12.52
C GLN A 34 -6.22 20.66 13.85
N ASN A 35 -5.74 20.00 14.91
CA ASN A 35 -5.75 20.50 16.30
C ASN A 35 -7.16 20.81 16.88
N ASP A 36 -8.23 20.24 16.32
CA ASP A 36 -9.58 20.31 16.90
C ASP A 36 -9.67 19.38 18.13
N GLU A 37 -10.17 19.91 19.24
CA GLU A 37 -10.40 19.17 20.49
C GLU A 37 -11.55 18.14 20.36
N HIS A 38 -12.41 18.30 19.35
CA HIS A 38 -13.52 17.39 19.07
C HIS A 38 -13.09 16.19 18.22
N HIS A 39 -12.34 15.28 18.86
CA HIS A 39 -11.78 14.06 18.27
C HIS A 39 -12.81 13.15 17.56
N GLU A 40 -14.10 13.29 17.84
CA GLU A 40 -15.14 12.43 17.29
C GLU A 40 -15.50 12.71 15.82
N ARG A 41 -15.26 13.93 15.33
CA ARG A 41 -15.60 14.32 13.94
C ARG A 41 -14.74 13.62 12.89
N TYR A 42 -13.53 13.24 13.26
CA TYR A 42 -12.55 12.62 12.36
C TYR A 42 -12.52 11.10 12.44
N LEU A 43 -13.50 10.50 13.12
CA LEU A 43 -13.61 9.06 13.22
C LEU A 43 -14.17 8.49 11.92
N CYS A 44 -13.30 7.99 11.03
CA CYS A 44 -13.70 7.16 9.88
C CYS A 44 -14.22 5.77 10.31
N ARG A 45 -14.89 5.68 11.46
CA ARG A 45 -15.34 4.42 12.07
C ARG A 45 -16.29 3.66 11.18
N PHE A 46 -17.22 4.34 10.54
CA PHE A 46 -18.17 3.70 9.63
C PHE A 46 -17.51 3.31 8.31
N THR A 47 -16.65 4.18 7.77
CA THR A 47 -15.95 3.94 6.50
C THR A 47 -15.03 2.74 6.57
N PHE A 48 -14.34 2.53 7.69
CA PHE A 48 -13.35 1.46 7.85
C PHE A 48 -13.84 0.27 8.68
N GLY A 49 -15.08 0.27 9.17
CA GLY A 49 -15.62 -0.84 9.98
C GLY A 49 -15.05 -0.90 11.41
N LEU A 50 -14.74 0.24 12.01
CA LEU A 50 -14.16 0.37 13.35
C LEU A 50 -15.23 0.64 14.42
N GLN A 51 -16.51 0.31 14.18
CA GLN A 51 -17.60 0.68 15.11
C GLN A 51 -17.40 0.05 16.50
N ASN A 52 -16.81 -1.13 16.55
CA ASN A 52 -16.59 -1.90 17.77
C ASN A 52 -15.22 -1.64 18.42
N TRP A 53 -14.41 -0.76 17.83
CA TRP A 53 -13.09 -0.43 18.37
C TRP A 53 -13.19 0.64 19.44
N LYS A 54 -12.25 0.64 20.38
CA LYS A 54 -12.10 1.75 21.33
C LYS A 54 -11.84 3.04 20.56
N ALA A 55 -12.31 4.16 21.11
CA ALA A 55 -12.25 5.45 20.43
C ALA A 55 -10.83 5.86 20.04
N GLU A 56 -9.88 5.63 20.95
CA GLU A 56 -8.47 5.95 20.75
C GLU A 56 -7.84 5.11 19.65
N ASP A 57 -7.97 3.78 19.70
CA ASP A 57 -7.46 2.86 18.67
C ASP A 57 -8.06 3.17 17.30
N ALA A 58 -9.37 3.45 17.25
CA ALA A 58 -10.06 3.80 16.02
C ALA A 58 -9.58 5.15 15.44
N ALA A 59 -9.33 6.14 16.30
CA ALA A 59 -8.80 7.44 15.89
C ALA A 59 -7.37 7.31 15.36
N GLN A 60 -6.51 6.58 16.07
CA GLN A 60 -5.13 6.32 15.67
C GLN A 60 -5.07 5.61 14.31
N LEU A 61 -5.85 4.54 14.13
CA LEU A 61 -5.87 3.83 12.85
C LEU A 61 -6.44 4.69 11.72
N SER A 62 -7.51 5.47 11.98
CA SER A 62 -8.09 6.37 10.98
C SER A 62 -7.07 7.42 10.51
N ALA A 63 -6.35 8.04 11.45
CA ALA A 63 -5.30 9.00 11.13
C ALA A 63 -4.15 8.36 10.35
N ALA A 64 -3.70 7.17 10.76
CA ALA A 64 -2.64 6.44 10.06
C ALA A 64 -3.05 6.08 8.62
N ILE A 65 -4.29 5.63 8.40
CA ILE A 65 -4.82 5.32 7.07
C ILE A 65 -4.86 6.58 6.20
N ALA A 66 -5.40 7.69 6.73
CA ALA A 66 -5.51 8.94 5.99
C ALA A 66 -4.12 9.46 5.57
N GLU A 67 -3.15 9.43 6.48
CA GLU A 67 -1.80 9.86 6.22
C GLU A 67 -1.05 8.93 5.26
N ALA A 68 -1.21 7.60 5.39
CA ALA A 68 -0.63 6.63 4.45
C ALA A 68 -1.19 6.82 3.03
N LEU A 69 -2.50 7.06 2.88
CA LEU A 69 -3.10 7.38 1.59
C LEU A 69 -2.55 8.69 1.03
N ARG A 70 -2.40 9.72 1.85
CA ARG A 70 -1.84 11.01 1.45
C ARG A 70 -0.40 10.85 0.93
N GLN A 71 0.46 10.18 1.69
CA GLN A 71 1.85 9.92 1.31
C GLN A 71 1.92 9.14 -0.01
N THR A 72 1.18 8.04 -0.12
CA THR A 72 1.14 7.23 -1.34
C THR A 72 0.63 8.03 -2.55
N THR A 73 -0.42 8.82 -2.37
CA THR A 73 -0.99 9.62 -3.47
C THR A 73 -0.01 10.68 -3.96
N LEU A 74 0.77 11.29 -3.07
CA LEU A 74 1.81 12.25 -3.44
C LEU A 74 2.94 11.59 -4.22
N GLU A 75 3.36 10.38 -3.85
CA GLU A 75 4.42 9.65 -4.56
C GLU A 75 3.99 9.21 -5.96
N PHE A 76 2.70 8.92 -6.16
CA PHE A 76 2.15 8.55 -7.45
C PHE A 76 1.53 9.73 -8.20
N PHE A 77 1.70 10.97 -7.70
CA PHE A 77 1.11 12.15 -8.31
C PHE A 77 1.58 12.32 -9.76
N THR A 78 0.64 12.70 -10.61
CA THR A 78 0.86 12.85 -12.05
C THR A 78 -0.12 13.88 -12.59
N THR A 79 0.27 14.61 -13.63
CA THR A 79 -0.62 15.54 -14.35
C THR A 79 -1.45 14.85 -15.43
N ASP A 80 -1.22 13.55 -15.65
CA ASP A 80 -1.98 12.72 -16.59
C ASP A 80 -3.35 12.33 -15.99
N GLU A 81 -4.43 12.85 -16.57
CA GLU A 81 -5.81 12.60 -16.11
C GLU A 81 -6.17 11.12 -16.08
N SER A 82 -5.71 10.32 -17.04
CA SER A 82 -6.04 8.89 -17.11
C SER A 82 -5.42 8.13 -15.93
N LYS A 83 -4.18 8.46 -15.59
CA LYS A 83 -3.48 7.90 -14.43
C LYS A 83 -4.06 8.41 -13.12
N LEU A 84 -4.47 9.68 -13.04
CA LEU A 84 -5.16 10.23 -11.88
C LEU A 84 -6.48 9.49 -11.60
N ARG A 85 -7.29 9.23 -12.64
CA ARG A 85 -8.52 8.42 -12.50
C ARG A 85 -8.21 7.03 -11.99
N LEU A 86 -7.18 6.39 -12.52
CA LEU A 86 -6.79 5.06 -12.08
C LEU A 86 -6.27 5.04 -10.63
N ILE A 87 -5.53 6.07 -10.19
CA ILE A 87 -5.13 6.22 -8.78
C ILE A 87 -6.35 6.40 -7.87
N GLN A 88 -7.34 7.17 -8.32
CA GLN A 88 -8.60 7.35 -7.60
C GLN A 88 -9.36 6.02 -7.46
N GLU A 89 -9.48 5.24 -8.56
CA GLU A 89 -10.08 3.90 -8.54
C GLU A 89 -9.36 2.95 -7.57
N ILE A 90 -8.03 2.95 -7.56
CA ILE A 90 -7.23 2.14 -6.61
C ILE A 90 -7.48 2.61 -5.17
N THR A 91 -7.53 3.92 -4.94
CA THR A 91 -7.79 4.50 -3.62
C THR A 91 -9.17 4.08 -3.09
N ASP A 92 -10.19 4.11 -3.96
CA ASP A 92 -11.53 3.68 -3.62
C ASP A 92 -11.61 2.17 -3.38
N ASN A 93 -10.85 1.36 -4.13
CA ASN A 93 -10.69 -0.07 -3.86
C ASN A 93 -10.07 -0.32 -2.47
N ILE A 94 -9.02 0.44 -2.11
CA ILE A 94 -8.38 0.33 -0.79
C ILE A 94 -9.38 0.63 0.32
N LYS A 95 -10.16 1.72 0.20
CA LYS A 95 -11.14 2.14 1.21
C LYS A 95 -12.30 1.17 1.35
N ASN A 96 -12.83 0.67 0.23
CA ASN A 96 -14.09 -0.07 0.21
C ASN A 96 -13.92 -1.59 0.28
N GLN A 97 -12.73 -2.12 -0.06
CA GLN A 97 -12.49 -3.56 -0.10
C GLN A 97 -11.31 -3.96 0.79
N LEU A 98 -10.12 -3.41 0.55
CA LEU A 98 -8.91 -3.85 1.26
C LEU A 98 -9.00 -3.60 2.77
N LEU A 99 -9.28 -2.35 3.17
CA LEU A 99 -9.31 -1.95 4.57
C LEU A 99 -10.40 -2.68 5.36
N PRO A 100 -11.68 -2.71 4.92
CA PRO A 100 -12.70 -3.53 5.56
C PRO A 100 -12.31 -5.01 5.66
N GLY A 101 -11.69 -5.56 4.61
CA GLY A 101 -11.19 -6.94 4.63
C GLY A 101 -10.15 -7.18 5.71
N LEU A 102 -9.16 -6.29 5.83
CA LEU A 102 -8.12 -6.38 6.88
C LEU A 102 -8.70 -6.22 8.29
N ILE A 103 -9.65 -5.31 8.47
CA ILE A 103 -10.21 -4.92 9.77
C ILE A 103 -11.26 -5.92 10.28
N SER A 104 -12.09 -6.49 9.39
CA SER A 104 -13.23 -7.36 9.75
C SER A 104 -12.88 -8.58 10.61
N SER A 105 -11.63 -9.03 10.55
CA SER A 105 -11.16 -10.22 11.25
C SER A 105 -10.23 -9.91 12.43
N ILE A 106 -10.12 -8.63 12.84
CA ILE A 106 -9.22 -8.20 13.93
C ILE A 106 -9.90 -8.35 15.28
N ASP A 107 -9.18 -8.94 16.23
CA ASP A 107 -9.52 -8.96 17.64
C ASP A 107 -9.39 -7.56 18.24
N VAL A 108 -10.50 -7.06 18.79
CA VAL A 108 -10.63 -5.75 19.42
C VAL A 108 -9.85 -5.62 20.74
N ILE A 109 -9.28 -6.72 21.28
CA ILE A 109 -8.46 -6.70 22.50
C ILE A 109 -7.07 -6.11 22.25
N LYS A 110 -6.43 -6.42 21.10
CA LYS A 110 -5.11 -5.88 20.71
C LYS A 110 -5.11 -5.44 19.23
N PRO A 111 -5.96 -4.49 18.87
CA PRO A 111 -6.38 -4.33 17.49
C PRO A 111 -5.26 -3.79 16.57
N LEU A 112 -4.45 -2.84 17.06
CA LEU A 112 -3.33 -2.30 16.29
C LEU A 112 -2.19 -3.30 16.10
N GLY A 113 -1.92 -4.14 17.10
CA GLY A 113 -0.90 -5.19 17.00
C GLY A 113 -1.24 -6.20 15.91
N GLU A 114 -2.48 -6.69 15.90
CA GLU A 114 -2.93 -7.63 14.87
C GLU A 114 -3.03 -6.98 13.48
N MET A 115 -3.43 -5.71 13.41
CA MET A 115 -3.43 -4.95 12.17
C MET A 115 -2.04 -4.95 11.53
N LYS A 116 -0.99 -4.68 12.32
CA LYS A 116 0.40 -4.74 11.85
C LYS A 116 0.79 -6.10 11.31
N ASP A 117 0.43 -7.17 12.01
CA ASP A 117 0.75 -8.53 11.58
C ASP A 117 0.00 -8.94 10.31
N LYS A 118 -1.23 -8.45 10.10
CA LYS A 118 -1.95 -8.63 8.84
C LYS A 118 -1.31 -7.85 7.71
N ILE A 119 -0.96 -6.59 7.93
CA ILE A 119 -0.26 -5.77 6.94
C ILE A 119 1.06 -6.43 6.51
N ARG A 120 1.85 -6.93 7.47
CA ARG A 120 3.09 -7.66 7.19
C ARG A 120 2.84 -8.89 6.32
N ARG A 121 1.85 -9.72 6.67
CA ARG A 121 1.46 -10.89 5.86
C ARG A 121 1.05 -10.51 4.44
N GLU A 122 0.25 -9.46 4.29
CA GLU A 122 -0.20 -8.98 2.99
C GLU A 122 0.96 -8.45 2.14
N LEU A 123 1.91 -7.73 2.75
CA LEU A 123 3.13 -7.26 2.09
C LEU A 123 3.99 -8.44 1.62
N GLU A 124 4.16 -9.48 2.44
CA GLU A 124 4.88 -10.69 2.04
C GLU A 124 4.19 -11.43 0.89
N THR A 125 2.85 -11.53 0.91
CA THR A 125 2.09 -12.09 -0.21
C THR A 125 2.32 -11.30 -1.50
N LEU A 126 2.27 -9.96 -1.45
CA LEU A 126 2.51 -9.11 -2.61
C LEU A 126 3.94 -9.25 -3.16
N LYS A 127 4.94 -9.39 -2.28
CA LYS A 127 6.34 -9.64 -2.67
C LYS A 127 6.52 -11.02 -3.30
N ASN A 128 5.90 -12.04 -2.71
CA ASN A 128 5.96 -13.41 -3.21
C ASN A 128 5.29 -13.53 -4.57
N GLU A 129 4.13 -12.90 -4.79
CA GLU A 129 3.51 -12.81 -6.10
C GLU A 129 4.40 -12.09 -7.12
N ALA A 130 5.01 -10.96 -6.74
CA ALA A 130 5.93 -10.23 -7.63
C ALA A 130 7.16 -11.06 -8.01
N THR A 131 7.67 -11.86 -7.08
CA THR A 131 8.77 -12.80 -7.29
C THR A 131 8.33 -14.00 -8.14
N TYR A 132 7.09 -14.47 -7.97
CA TYR A 132 6.48 -15.55 -8.77
C TYR A 132 6.32 -15.14 -10.24
N PHE A 133 5.95 -13.89 -10.53
CA PHE A 133 5.94 -13.35 -11.91
C PHE A 133 7.33 -13.10 -12.49
N ASN A 134 8.35 -12.95 -11.65
CA ASN A 134 9.75 -12.83 -12.06
C ASN A 134 10.49 -14.18 -12.10
N ASN A 135 9.80 -15.28 -11.81
CA ASN A 135 10.38 -16.61 -11.93
C ASN A 135 10.21 -17.11 -13.37
N PRO A 136 11.29 -17.26 -14.16
CA PRO A 136 11.21 -17.71 -15.55
C PRO A 136 10.65 -19.14 -15.71
N TYR A 137 10.47 -19.89 -14.62
CA TYR A 137 9.94 -21.26 -14.65
C TYR A 137 8.41 -21.34 -14.45
N VAL A 138 7.74 -20.27 -14.04
CA VAL A 138 6.30 -20.27 -13.73
C VAL A 138 5.43 -20.17 -14.99
N LEU A 139 6.00 -19.70 -16.11
CA LEU A 139 5.35 -19.66 -17.42
C LEU A 139 5.49 -20.97 -18.22
N PHE A 140 5.93 -22.08 -17.60
CA PHE A 140 6.05 -23.38 -18.25
C PHE A 140 5.02 -24.42 -17.76
N GLY A 141 3.89 -23.98 -17.20
CA GLY A 141 2.71 -24.82 -16.97
C GLY A 141 1.78 -24.93 -18.18
N GLY A 142 1.94 -24.10 -19.21
CA GLY A 142 1.15 -24.16 -20.42
C GLY A 142 1.51 -23.04 -21.39
N LEU A 143 1.97 -23.43 -22.58
CA LEU A 143 2.32 -22.62 -23.75
C LEU A 143 3.74 -22.01 -23.75
N ALA A 144 4.60 -22.65 -24.56
CA ALA A 144 5.90 -22.19 -24.97
C ALA A 144 5.84 -20.87 -25.78
N ALA A 145 6.78 -19.96 -25.54
CA ALA A 145 7.25 -19.00 -26.56
C ALA A 145 8.61 -18.36 -26.17
N THR A 146 9.67 -18.91 -26.78
CA THR A 146 10.91 -18.27 -27.27
C THR A 146 11.39 -16.95 -26.64
N ALA A 147 12.50 -17.03 -25.89
CA ALA A 147 13.36 -15.89 -25.59
C ALA A 147 14.26 -15.58 -26.79
N VAL A 148 14.11 -14.39 -27.39
CA VAL A 148 15.08 -13.84 -28.35
C VAL A 148 16.10 -13.02 -27.56
N ILE A 149 17.32 -13.55 -27.44
CA ILE A 149 18.46 -12.81 -26.89
C ILE A 149 19.06 -12.00 -28.05
N THR A 150 18.83 -10.70 -28.10
CA THR A 150 19.59 -9.78 -28.95
C THR A 150 20.84 -9.32 -28.21
N THR A 151 21.95 -10.03 -28.41
CA THR A 151 23.27 -9.55 -28.00
C THR A 151 23.69 -8.42 -28.94
N VAL A 152 23.71 -7.19 -28.44
CA VAL A 152 24.19 -6.02 -29.19
C VAL A 152 25.69 -6.17 -29.40
N ALA A 153 26.13 -6.31 -30.65
CA ALA A 153 27.53 -6.26 -31.02
C ALA A 153 28.09 -4.86 -30.71
N TRP A 154 29.06 -4.78 -29.81
CA TRP A 154 29.88 -3.58 -29.67
C TRP A 154 31.30 -3.84 -30.14
N SER A 155 31.66 -3.04 -31.13
CA SER A 155 32.89 -2.98 -31.88
C SER A 155 34.06 -2.57 -31.00
N LEU A 156 35.19 -3.28 -31.10
CA LEU A 156 36.48 -2.69 -30.82
C LEU A 156 37.20 -2.46 -32.15
N SER A 157 37.10 -1.21 -32.56
CA SER A 157 38.05 -0.51 -33.42
C SER A 157 39.48 -0.88 -33.07
N LYS A 158 40.24 -1.39 -34.04
CA LYS A 158 41.69 -1.12 -34.09
C LYS A 158 42.03 -0.65 -35.50
N LYS A 159 42.21 0.67 -35.57
CA LYS A 159 42.81 1.40 -36.68
C LYS A 159 44.30 1.01 -36.80
N SER A 160 44.77 0.99 -38.04
CA SER A 160 46.14 0.73 -38.52
C SER A 160 47.19 1.67 -37.90
N PRO A 161 48.50 1.44 -38.12
CA PRO A 161 49.16 1.56 -39.44
C PRO A 161 49.58 0.24 -40.08
#